data_AF-A0A0C2ZRU8-F1
#
_entry.id   AF-A0A0C2ZRU8-F1
#
_cell.length_a   1.000
_cell.length_b   1.000
_cell.length_c   1.000
_cell.angle_alpha   90.00
_cell.angle_beta   90.00
_cell.angle_gamma   90.00
#
_symmetry.space_group_name_H-M   'P 1'
#
loop_
_entity.id
_entity.type
_entity.pdbx_description
1 polymer ?
#
loop_
_entity_poly.entity_id
_entity_poly.type
_entity_poly.pdbx_seq_one_letter_code
_entity_poly.pdbx_strand_id
1 'polypeptide(L)'
;MTKTFELHNVKCGGCAQTLRSALEKEGFAPQNINLEVEPRQVTLDIDDEAHEKHFREVVRGLGYPVTDEEIGAFTSTALKAKSFVSCAVGKFDVATQQH
;
A
#
# COMPACT_ATOMS: atom_id res chain seq x y z
N MET A 1 -17.38 -1.88 9.65
CA MET A 1 -17.55 -0.65 8.85
C MET A 1 -17.26 -0.96 7.39
N THR A 2 -18.14 -0.54 6.47
CA THR A 2 -17.97 -0.86 5.05
C THR A 2 -16.84 -0.04 4.43
N LYS A 3 -15.85 -0.72 3.84
CA LYS A 3 -14.71 -0.13 3.17
C LYS A 3 -14.54 -0.70 1.77
N THR A 4 -13.97 0.12 0.88
CA THR A 4 -13.63 -0.28 -0.48
C THR A 4 -12.13 -0.23 -0.65
N PHE A 5 -11.55 -1.31 -1.16
CA PHE A 5 -10.13 -1.45 -1.47
C PHE A 5 -9.96 -1.65 -2.96
N GLU A 6 -8.95 -1.03 -3.54
CA GLU A 6 -8.63 -1.22 -4.95
C GLU A 6 -7.47 -2.22 -5.08
N LEU A 7 -7.69 -3.21 -5.92
CA LEU A 7 -6.83 -4.37 -6.13
C LEU A 7 -6.27 -4.34 -7.54
N HIS A 8 -4.98 -4.64 -7.63
CA HIS A 8 -4.32 -4.89 -8.91
C HIS A 8 -4.40 -6.37 -9.31
N ASN A 9 -4.15 -6.63 -10.59
CA ASN A 9 -3.96 -7.97 -11.17
C ASN A 9 -5.20 -8.90 -11.20
N VAL A 10 -6.40 -8.44 -10.83
CA VAL A 10 -7.65 -9.24 -10.88
C VAL A 10 -8.23 -9.30 -12.30
N LYS A 11 -7.61 -9.94 -13.29
CA LYS A 11 -7.92 -9.71 -14.73
C LYS A 11 -9.30 -10.12 -15.27
N CYS A 12 -10.02 -11.04 -14.62
CA CYS A 12 -11.29 -11.57 -15.13
C CYS A 12 -12.24 -11.98 -13.99
N GLY A 13 -13.51 -12.23 -14.34
CA GLY A 13 -14.51 -12.72 -13.39
C GLY A 13 -14.13 -14.03 -12.69
N GLY A 14 -13.36 -14.90 -13.37
CA GLY A 14 -12.82 -16.12 -12.76
C GLY A 14 -11.83 -15.83 -11.63
N CYS A 15 -10.94 -14.85 -11.81
CA CYS A 15 -10.04 -14.39 -10.75
C CYS A 15 -10.81 -13.78 -9.58
N ALA A 16 -11.85 -12.98 -9.88
CA ALA A 16 -12.71 -12.37 -8.88
C ALA A 16 -13.44 -13.42 -8.03
N GLN A 17 -13.95 -14.49 -8.64
CA GLN A 17 -14.62 -15.57 -7.92
C GLN A 17 -13.66 -16.35 -7.01
N THR A 18 -12.44 -16.62 -7.47
CA THR A 18 -11.41 -17.28 -6.67
C THR A 18 -10.99 -16.41 -5.48
N LEU A 19 -10.76 -15.12 -5.71
CA LEU A 19 -10.49 -14.14 -4.66
C LEU A 19 -11.62 -14.13 -3.62
N ARG A 20 -12.87 -14.03 -4.07
CA ARG A 20 -14.05 -14.04 -3.22
C ARG A 20 -14.12 -15.29 -2.34
N SER A 21 -13.92 -16.45 -2.95
CA SER A 21 -13.97 -17.74 -2.25
C SER A 21 -12.82 -17.91 -1.26
N ALA A 22 -11.65 -17.34 -1.54
CA ALA A 22 -10.51 -17.33 -0.62
C ALA A 22 -10.78 -16.41 0.57
N LEU A 23 -11.31 -15.21 0.32
CA LEU A 23 -11.73 -14.26 1.36
C LEU A 23 -12.81 -14.86 2.28
N GLU A 24 -13.83 -15.51 1.71
CA GLU A 24 -14.90 -16.18 2.47
C GLU A 24 -14.36 -17.30 3.38
N LYS A 25 -13.28 -17.99 3.00
CA LYS A 25 -12.62 -19.01 3.84
C LYS A 25 -11.84 -18.41 5.01
N GLU A 26 -11.25 -17.25 4.80
CA GLU A 26 -10.53 -16.51 5.84
C GLU A 26 -11.47 -15.72 6.76
N GLY A 27 -12.79 -15.78 6.52
CA GLY A 27 -13.81 -15.14 7.37
C GLY A 27 -14.28 -13.76 6.88
N PHE A 28 -13.86 -13.34 5.69
CA PHE A 28 -14.29 -12.08 5.08
C PHE A 28 -15.54 -12.25 4.22
N ALA A 29 -16.45 -11.28 4.27
CA ALA A 29 -17.65 -11.25 3.44
C ALA A 29 -17.61 -10.09 2.42
N PRO A 30 -17.01 -10.28 1.23
CA PRO A 30 -17.03 -9.27 0.18
C PRO A 30 -18.46 -9.03 -0.33
N GLN A 31 -18.93 -7.80 -0.20
CA GLN A 31 -20.28 -7.40 -0.61
C GLN A 31 -20.36 -7.11 -2.11
N ASN A 32 -19.31 -6.49 -2.67
CA ASN A 32 -19.25 -6.16 -4.08
C ASN A 32 -17.81 -6.26 -4.59
N ILE A 33 -17.64 -6.78 -5.80
CA ILE A 33 -16.37 -6.75 -6.52
C ILE A 33 -16.65 -6.06 -7.86
N ASN A 34 -16.22 -4.81 -7.97
CA ASN A 34 -16.38 -4.01 -9.17
C ASN A 34 -15.22 -4.29 -10.14
N LEU A 35 -15.55 -4.96 -11.23
CA LEU A 35 -14.63 -5.29 -12.32
C LEU A 35 -14.69 -4.28 -13.48
N GLU A 36 -15.60 -3.29 -13.40
CA GLU A 36 -15.82 -2.28 -14.43
C GLU A 36 -14.81 -1.12 -14.34
N VAL A 37 -14.08 -1.04 -13.22
CA VAL A 37 -13.06 -0.03 -12.93
C VAL A 37 -11.66 -0.66 -12.92
N GLU A 38 -10.65 0.15 -13.30
CA GLU A 38 -9.24 -0.22 -13.21
C GLU A 38 -8.49 0.91 -12.47
N PRO A 39 -7.92 0.65 -11.28
CA PRO A 39 -7.83 -0.62 -10.54
C PRO A 39 -9.20 -1.16 -10.09
N ARG A 40 -9.31 -2.48 -9.93
CA ARG A 40 -10.59 -3.15 -9.60
C ARG A 40 -10.91 -2.96 -8.14
N GLN A 41 -12.17 -2.77 -7.79
CA GLN A 41 -12.54 -2.43 -6.43
C GLN A 41 -13.25 -3.59 -5.74
N VAL A 42 -12.95 -3.82 -4.47
CA VAL A 42 -13.68 -4.76 -3.61
C VAL A 42 -14.19 -4.03 -2.38
N THR A 43 -15.48 -4.16 -2.14
CA THR A 43 -16.18 -3.58 -1.00
C THR A 43 -16.52 -4.69 -0.01
N LEU A 44 -16.08 -4.53 1.23
CA LEU A 44 -16.36 -5.47 2.33
C LEU A 44 -16.50 -4.72 3.66
N ASP A 45 -17.06 -5.40 4.66
CA ASP A 45 -17.08 -4.87 6.01
C ASP A 45 -15.77 -5.19 6.75
N ILE A 46 -15.20 -4.17 7.37
CA ILE A 46 -13.98 -4.22 8.18
C ILE A 46 -14.37 -3.85 9.60
N ASP A 47 -14.24 -4.79 10.53
CA ASP A 47 -14.51 -4.56 11.95
C ASP A 47 -13.48 -3.63 12.60
N ASP A 48 -12.20 -3.94 12.42
CA ASP A 48 -11.09 -3.27 13.10
C ASP A 48 -9.81 -3.24 12.23
N GLU A 49 -8.77 -2.58 12.74
CA GLU A 49 -7.49 -2.43 12.04
C GLU A 49 -6.77 -3.78 11.83
N ALA A 50 -6.90 -4.73 12.75
CA ALA A 50 -6.33 -6.07 12.58
C ALA A 50 -7.08 -6.85 11.51
N HIS A 51 -8.41 -6.71 11.45
CA HIS A 51 -9.24 -7.29 10.38
C HIS A 51 -8.83 -6.74 9.01
N GLU A 52 -8.59 -5.43 8.91
CA GLU A 52 -8.08 -4.79 7.69
C GLU A 52 -6.67 -5.27 7.31
N LYS A 53 -5.76 -5.35 8.28
CA LYS A 53 -4.40 -5.82 8.03
C LYS A 53 -4.39 -7.27 7.54
N HIS A 54 -5.19 -8.12 8.17
CA HIS A 54 -5.35 -9.51 7.77
C HIS A 54 -5.89 -9.61 6.33
N PHE A 55 -6.90 -8.81 5.97
CA PHE A 55 -7.41 -8.74 4.60
C PHE A 55 -6.29 -8.45 3.59
N ARG A 56 -5.48 -7.42 3.86
CA ARG A 56 -4.34 -7.02 3.00
C ARG A 56 -3.32 -8.15 2.85
N GLU A 57 -3.01 -8.87 3.93
CA GLU A 57 -2.08 -10.00 3.89
C GLU A 57 -2.62 -11.16 3.03
N VAL A 58 -3.91 -11.47 3.15
CA VAL A 58 -4.57 -12.51 2.34
C VAL A 58 -4.54 -12.16 0.86
N VAL A 59 -5.01 -10.97 0.48
CA VAL A 59 -5.04 -10.57 -0.95
C VAL A 59 -3.64 -10.44 -1.55
N ARG A 60 -2.65 -10.00 -0.77
CA ARG A 60 -1.24 -9.99 -1.18
C ARG A 60 -0.71 -11.40 -1.39
N GLY A 61 -1.03 -12.33 -0.49
CA GLY A 61 -0.68 -13.74 -0.61
C GLY A 61 -1.28 -14.42 -1.85
N LEU A 62 -2.45 -13.94 -2.31
CA LEU A 62 -3.11 -14.38 -3.54
C LEU A 62 -2.56 -13.70 -4.81
N GLY A 63 -1.65 -12.72 -4.69
CA GLY A 63 -1.08 -12.00 -5.83
C GLY A 63 -1.94 -10.82 -6.31
N TYR A 64 -2.78 -10.27 -5.43
CA TYR A 64 -3.62 -9.10 -5.67
C TYR A 64 -3.25 -7.98 -4.68
N PRO A 65 -2.14 -7.25 -4.92
CA PRO A 65 -1.75 -6.14 -4.04
C PRO A 65 -2.80 -5.02 -4.07
N VAL A 66 -2.95 -4.33 -2.94
CA VAL A 66 -3.87 -3.20 -2.77
C VAL A 66 -3.16 -1.93 -3.22
N THR A 67 -3.81 -1.06 -4.01
CA THR A 67 -3.21 0.21 -4.49
C THR A 67 -2.81 1.17 -3.38
N ASP A 68 -3.60 1.21 -2.31
CA ASP A 68 -3.44 2.11 -1.17
C ASP A 68 -2.27 1.74 -0.23
N GLU A 69 -1.25 1.04 -0.74
CA GLU A 69 0.04 0.92 -0.05
C GLU A 69 0.69 2.32 -0.01
N GLU A 70 0.40 3.03 1.09
CA GLU A 70 1.02 4.25 1.64
C GLU A 70 0.48 5.62 1.20
N ILE A 71 -0.42 6.25 2.00
CA ILE A 71 -0.21 7.58 2.62
C ILE A 71 -1.08 7.69 3.89
N GLY A 72 -0.51 7.63 5.10
CA GLY A 72 -1.29 8.04 6.29
C GLY A 72 -0.63 7.92 7.65
N ALA A 73 0.14 6.85 7.92
CA ALA A 73 0.60 6.58 9.29
C ALA A 73 2.09 6.85 9.57
N PHE A 74 2.93 7.21 8.58
CA PHE A 74 4.38 7.32 8.84
C PHE A 74 5.18 8.46 8.18
N THR A 75 4.65 9.23 7.24
CA THR A 75 5.51 10.09 6.39
C THR A 75 4.93 11.48 6.16
N SER A 76 5.14 12.42 7.11
CA SER A 76 5.36 13.84 6.74
C SER A 76 5.85 14.77 7.87
N THR A 77 5.80 14.38 9.14
CA THR A 77 6.25 15.26 10.24
C THR A 77 7.68 14.98 10.72
N ALA A 78 8.23 13.78 10.49
CA ALA A 78 9.54 13.40 11.07
C ALA A 78 10.77 13.55 10.14
N LEU A 79 10.61 13.65 8.81
CA LEU A 79 11.74 13.53 7.88
C LEU A 79 12.16 14.83 7.17
N LYS A 80 11.45 15.95 7.36
CA LYS A 80 11.83 17.25 6.76
C LYS A 80 12.75 18.12 7.64
N ALA A 81 13.13 17.67 8.84
CA ALA A 81 13.87 18.50 9.81
C ALA A 81 15.35 18.12 10.01
N LYS A 82 16.02 17.51 9.03
CA LYS A 82 17.46 17.18 9.15
C LYS A 82 18.38 17.71 8.05
N SER A 83 17.86 18.34 6.98
CA SER A 83 18.69 18.69 5.81
C SER A 83 19.02 20.18 5.67
N PHE A 84 18.85 21.00 6.70
CA PHE A 84 19.12 22.45 6.68
C PHE A 84 20.34 22.89 7.50
N VAL A 85 21.37 22.03 7.64
CA VAL A 85 22.67 22.50 8.15
C VAL A 85 23.83 21.73 7.52
N SER A 86 24.43 22.30 6.48
CA SER A 86 25.87 22.22 6.14
C SER A 86 26.10 22.64 4.69
N CYS A 87 25.86 23.92 4.39
CA CYS A 87 26.45 24.59 3.23
C CYS A 87 27.09 25.93 3.65
N ALA A 88 27.59 25.99 4.89
CA ALA A 88 28.21 27.18 5.47
C ALA A 88 29.38 26.80 6.38
N VAL A 89 30.45 26.31 5.78
CA VAL A 89 31.85 26.24 6.26
C VAL A 89 32.62 25.65 5.06
N GLY A 90 33.70 26.19 4.54
CA GLY A 90 34.55 27.30 4.89
C GLY A 90 35.63 27.34 3.80
N LYS A 91 36.07 28.54 3.48
CA LYS A 91 37.04 28.87 2.44
C LYS A 91 38.46 28.66 2.99
N PHE A 92 39.19 27.64 2.54
CA PHE A 92 40.65 27.45 2.74
C PHE A 92 41.14 26.58 1.56
N ASP A 93 41.73 27.16 0.51
CA ASP A 93 43.17 27.41 0.30
C ASP A 93 44.08 26.18 0.42
N VAL A 94 44.95 26.04 -0.59
CA VAL A 94 46.24 25.33 -0.62
C VAL A 94 46.34 23.91 -1.25
N ALA A 95 46.85 23.91 -2.50
CA ALA A 95 47.95 23.13 -3.10
C ALA A 95 48.15 21.60 -2.90
N THR A 96 48.66 21.01 -4.01
CA THR A 96 49.49 19.79 -4.16
C THR A 96 48.73 18.46 -4.29
N GLN A 97 48.67 17.81 -5.45
CA GLN A 97 49.66 17.03 -6.25
C GLN A 97 49.74 15.54 -5.84
N GLN A 98 49.83 14.67 -6.87
CA GLN A 98 50.21 13.24 -6.89
C GLN A 98 49.03 12.25 -6.72
N HIS A 99 48.77 11.27 -7.59
CA HIS A 99 49.56 10.59 -8.64
C HIS A 99 48.74 10.43 -9.92
#